data_AF-A0AAV3B029-F1
#
_entry.id   AF-A0AAV3B029-F1
#
_cell.length_a   1.000
_cell.length_b   1.000
_cell.length_c   1.000
_cell.angle_alpha   90.00
_cell.angle_beta   90.00
_cell.angle_gamma   90.00
#
_symmetry.space_group_name_H-M   'P 1'
#
loop_
_entity.id
_entity.type
_entity.pdbx_description
1 polymer ?
#
loop_
_entity_poly.entity_id
_entity_poly.type
_entity_poly.pdbx_seq_one_letter_code
_entity_poly.pdbx_strand_id
1 'polypeptide(L)'
;MLCSLHTSQLLEESSLCLVDYVRMAAVSQSQPLRQPCLYHSHSKVVINVKKPLWPVHMSCKQVALEMFSLCSQLDVVIRGEVQQLQEQVADDISFGESDIFHTLGSEILESMKECLTHLPEPTPCLEDYLDTSGLSLLFPRVEVYIIHERPIDILERPPMDDYFAHIGKLNQLLVLSQQLEDDVKHLGSHKYVAHQLSVLYKVLSYFNGCLYLDVLKRDIETNFKSVKTALSTFDGTRQEPLLPAYLQTWLLGLTQTIITTVSLLPEELTSEIMPVLAYSLSY
;
A
#
# COMPACT_ATOMS: atom_id res chain seq x y z
N MET A 1 -40.70 -7.91 2.35
CA MET A 1 -39.55 -8.03 1.45
C MET A 1 -39.27 -9.52 1.24
N LEU A 2 -40.09 -10.23 0.46
CA LEU A 2 -39.94 -11.67 0.18
C LEU A 2 -40.82 -11.99 -1.03
N CYS A 3 -40.31 -11.76 -2.23
CA CYS A 3 -40.75 -12.35 -3.50
C CYS A 3 -39.89 -11.77 -4.64
N SER A 4 -38.68 -12.30 -4.80
CA SER A 4 -37.86 -12.12 -6.01
C SER A 4 -36.63 -13.03 -6.05
N LEU A 5 -36.32 -13.76 -4.96
CA LEU A 5 -35.12 -14.59 -4.86
C LEU A 5 -35.28 -16.02 -5.41
N HIS A 6 -36.44 -16.39 -5.99
CA HIS A 6 -36.68 -17.79 -6.38
C HIS A 6 -36.68 -18.09 -7.89
N THR A 7 -36.43 -17.08 -8.74
CA THR A 7 -36.49 -17.27 -10.21
C THR A 7 -35.13 -17.18 -10.92
N SER A 8 -34.07 -16.79 -10.22
CA SER A 8 -32.70 -16.76 -10.77
C SER A 8 -31.90 -18.05 -10.54
N GLN A 9 -32.27 -18.87 -9.56
CA GLN A 9 -31.58 -20.14 -9.27
C GLN A 9 -31.92 -21.30 -10.23
N LEU A 10 -33.01 -21.22 -10.98
CA LEU A 10 -33.44 -22.32 -11.88
C LEU A 10 -32.92 -22.20 -13.33
N LEU A 11 -32.23 -21.13 -13.69
CA LEU A 11 -31.64 -20.95 -15.03
C LEU A 11 -30.10 -21.14 -15.07
N GLU A 12 -29.41 -21.07 -13.92
CA GLU A 12 -27.98 -21.39 -13.82
C GLU A 12 -27.71 -22.90 -13.66
N GLU A 13 -28.62 -23.66 -13.04
CA GLU A 13 -28.41 -25.11 -12.87
C GLU A 13 -28.61 -25.93 -14.16
N SER A 14 -29.31 -25.38 -15.15
CA SER A 14 -29.54 -26.05 -16.44
C SER A 14 -28.45 -25.78 -17.49
N SER A 15 -27.56 -24.81 -17.27
CA SER A 15 -26.49 -24.44 -18.19
C SER A 15 -25.11 -25.03 -17.79
N LEU A 16 -24.91 -25.38 -16.52
CA LEU A 16 -23.73 -26.13 -16.05
C LEU A 16 -23.78 -27.63 -16.43
N CYS A 17 -24.96 -28.23 -16.56
CA CYS A 17 -25.08 -29.66 -16.89
C CYS A 17 -24.78 -30.01 -18.37
N LEU A 18 -24.76 -29.02 -19.27
CA LEU A 18 -24.52 -29.25 -20.71
C LEU A 18 -23.07 -28.95 -21.16
N VAL A 19 -22.32 -28.15 -20.40
CA VAL A 19 -20.92 -27.83 -20.71
C VAL A 19 -19.97 -28.91 -20.20
N ASP A 20 -20.30 -29.59 -19.09
CA ASP A 20 -19.49 -30.69 -18.56
C ASP A 20 -19.70 -32.03 -19.30
N TYR A 21 -20.86 -32.22 -19.93
CA TYR A 21 -21.12 -33.45 -20.70
C TYR A 21 -20.37 -33.50 -22.04
N VAL A 22 -20.03 -32.35 -22.63
CA VAL A 22 -19.30 -32.30 -23.91
C VAL A 22 -17.77 -32.28 -23.70
N ARG A 23 -17.28 -31.95 -22.50
CA ARG A 23 -15.83 -31.98 -22.20
C ARG A 23 -15.30 -33.33 -21.67
N MET A 24 -16.16 -34.22 -21.15
CA MET A 24 -15.71 -35.52 -20.63
C MET A 24 -15.59 -36.64 -21.68
N ALA A 25 -16.11 -36.44 -22.90
CA ALA A 25 -16.07 -37.47 -23.95
C ALA A 25 -14.78 -37.47 -24.81
N ALA A 26 -13.94 -36.43 -24.72
CA ALA A 26 -12.71 -36.31 -25.52
C ALA A 26 -11.41 -36.56 -24.74
N VAL A 27 -11.46 -36.69 -23.40
CA VAL A 27 -10.28 -36.95 -22.55
C VAL A 27 -10.18 -38.43 -22.14
N SER A 28 -11.20 -39.23 -22.44
CA SER A 28 -11.29 -40.65 -22.06
C SER A 28 -10.61 -41.63 -23.05
N GLN A 29 -9.88 -41.14 -24.06
CA GLN A 29 -9.17 -41.99 -25.04
C GLN A 29 -7.66 -41.73 -25.20
N SER A 30 -7.01 -41.10 -24.23
CA SER A 30 -5.54 -41.06 -24.21
C SER A 30 -5.01 -41.50 -22.86
N GLN A 31 -4.25 -42.60 -22.84
CA GLN A 31 -3.44 -42.95 -21.67
C GLN A 31 -2.42 -41.82 -21.43
N PRO A 32 -2.17 -41.44 -20.17
CA PRO A 32 -1.17 -40.42 -19.86
C PRO A 32 0.19 -40.86 -20.41
N LEU A 33 0.80 -40.02 -21.25
CA LEU A 33 2.09 -40.31 -21.89
C LEU A 33 3.21 -40.54 -20.86
N ARG A 34 3.05 -40.01 -19.63
CA ARG A 34 3.79 -40.39 -18.43
C ARG A 34 2.93 -40.21 -17.19
N GLN A 35 2.98 -41.18 -16.28
CA GLN A 35 2.46 -41.04 -14.94
C GLN A 35 3.49 -40.27 -14.09
N PRO A 36 3.10 -39.27 -13.28
CA PRO A 36 4.03 -38.64 -12.34
C PRO A 36 4.68 -39.74 -11.50
N CYS A 37 6.02 -39.78 -11.46
CA CYS A 37 6.75 -40.77 -10.68
C CYS A 37 6.24 -40.74 -9.24
N LEU A 38 6.06 -41.94 -8.65
CA LEU A 38 5.73 -42.11 -7.24
C LEU A 38 6.63 -41.19 -6.41
N TYR A 39 5.98 -40.26 -5.69
CA TYR A 39 6.65 -39.33 -4.80
C TYR A 39 7.43 -40.17 -3.79
N HIS A 40 8.77 -40.16 -3.88
CA HIS A 40 9.59 -40.93 -2.94
C HIS A 40 9.42 -40.30 -1.56
N SER A 41 9.10 -41.12 -0.56
CA SER A 41 8.88 -40.68 0.83
C SER A 41 10.11 -40.01 1.46
N HIS A 42 11.29 -40.18 0.84
CA HIS A 42 12.56 -39.55 1.21
C HIS A 42 12.76 -38.15 0.58
N SER A 43 11.92 -37.78 -0.39
CA SER A 43 11.94 -36.49 -1.09
C SER A 43 10.92 -35.51 -0.52
N LYS A 44 10.67 -35.59 0.80
CA LYS A 44 9.84 -34.60 1.49
C LYS A 44 10.61 -33.28 1.55
N VAL A 45 10.26 -32.36 0.67
CA VAL A 45 10.66 -30.96 0.79
C VAL A 45 9.74 -30.32 1.82
N VAL A 46 10.29 -29.79 2.90
CA VAL A 46 9.53 -28.96 3.84
C VAL A 46 9.26 -27.64 3.12
N ILE A 47 8.03 -27.48 2.62
CA ILE A 47 7.59 -26.21 2.06
C ILE A 47 7.19 -25.33 3.23
N ASN A 48 8.05 -24.37 3.56
CA ASN A 48 7.70 -23.35 4.54
C ASN A 48 6.85 -22.28 3.85
N VAL A 49 5.53 -22.45 3.89
CA VAL A 49 4.57 -21.51 3.27
C VAL A 49 4.63 -20.13 3.94
N LYS A 50 5.18 -20.05 5.17
CA LYS A 50 5.24 -18.82 5.98
C LYS A 50 6.56 -18.06 5.87
N LYS A 51 7.65 -18.67 5.40
CA LYS A 51 8.94 -17.98 5.22
C LYS A 51 9.11 -17.63 3.73
N PRO A 52 9.46 -16.36 3.39
CA PRO A 52 9.92 -16.01 2.05
C PRO A 52 11.05 -16.94 1.60
N LEU A 53 11.25 -17.08 0.29
CA LEU A 53 12.41 -17.76 -0.29
C LEU A 53 13.66 -16.89 -0.08
N TRP A 54 14.09 -16.73 1.17
CA TRP A 54 15.29 -15.98 1.51
C TRP A 54 16.51 -16.69 0.93
N PRO A 55 17.49 -15.92 0.40
CA PRO A 55 18.79 -16.48 0.12
C PRO A 55 19.39 -17.01 1.43
N VAL A 56 20.10 -18.15 1.36
CA VAL A 56 20.73 -18.81 2.53
C VAL A 56 21.66 -17.85 3.28
N HIS A 57 22.18 -16.82 2.60
CA HIS A 57 22.98 -15.76 3.18
C HIS A 57 22.46 -14.40 2.71
N MET A 58 22.24 -13.48 3.65
CA MET A 58 21.94 -12.09 3.36
C MET A 58 23.23 -11.26 3.33
N SER A 59 23.35 -10.34 2.38
CA SER A 59 24.36 -9.28 2.41
C SER A 59 24.03 -8.24 3.48
N CYS A 60 25.00 -7.43 3.91
CA CYS A 60 24.77 -6.36 4.89
C CYS A 60 23.64 -5.40 4.47
N LYS A 61 23.52 -5.09 3.17
CA LYS A 61 22.42 -4.27 2.64
C LYS A 61 21.06 -4.95 2.79
N GLN A 62 21.00 -6.26 2.56
CA GLN A 62 19.77 -7.03 2.75
C GLN A 62 19.39 -7.12 4.23
N VAL A 63 20.37 -7.27 5.13
CA VAL A 63 20.15 -7.20 6.59
C VAL A 63 19.61 -5.82 6.97
N ALA A 64 20.17 -4.73 6.45
CA ALA A 64 19.68 -3.38 6.74
C ALA A 64 18.24 -3.13 6.26
N LEU A 65 17.89 -3.64 5.07
CA LEU A 65 16.52 -3.55 4.55
C LEU A 65 15.53 -4.41 5.34
N GLU A 66 15.93 -5.63 5.71
CA GLU A 66 15.09 -6.52 6.49
C GLU A 66 14.91 -6.00 7.91
N MET A 67 15.96 -5.49 8.55
CA MET A 67 15.86 -4.87 9.86
C MET A 67 14.93 -3.65 9.83
N PHE A 68 15.02 -2.81 8.79
CA PHE A 68 14.10 -1.69 8.61
C PHE A 68 12.64 -2.15 8.48
N SER A 69 12.40 -3.22 7.71
CA SER A 69 11.08 -3.85 7.55
C SER A 69 10.54 -4.40 8.88
N LEU A 70 11.37 -5.12 9.63
CA LEU A 70 11.00 -5.69 10.92
C LEU A 70 10.73 -4.58 11.97
N CYS A 71 11.54 -3.52 12.00
CA CYS A 71 11.28 -2.35 12.85
C CYS A 71 9.93 -1.70 12.50
N SER A 72 9.63 -1.55 11.20
CA SER A 72 8.35 -0.99 10.75
C SER A 72 7.16 -1.84 11.19
N GLN A 73 7.28 -3.17 11.11
CA GLN A 73 6.24 -4.10 11.55
C GLN A 73 6.04 -4.04 13.07
N LEU A 74 7.13 -4.10 13.84
CA LEU A 74 7.09 -4.05 15.29
C LEU A 74 6.53 -2.72 15.80
N ASP A 75 6.91 -1.60 15.19
CA ASP A 75 6.39 -0.27 15.51
C ASP A 75 4.87 -0.19 15.35
N VAL A 76 4.31 -0.78 14.28
CA VAL A 76 2.86 -0.84 14.05
C VAL A 76 2.17 -1.70 15.12
N VAL A 77 2.75 -2.85 15.47
CA VAL A 77 2.23 -3.74 16.51
C VAL A 77 2.21 -3.03 17.87
N ILE A 78 3.30 -2.36 18.24
CA ILE A 78 3.40 -1.56 19.47
C ILE A 78 2.36 -0.45 19.48
N ARG A 79 2.24 0.30 18.38
CA ARG A 79 1.28 1.41 18.28
C ARG A 79 -0.17 0.95 18.44
N GLY A 80 -0.52 -0.18 17.83
CA GLY A 80 -1.84 -0.80 17.98
C GLY A 80 -2.13 -1.17 19.43
N GLU A 81 -1.15 -1.76 20.12
CA GLU A 81 -1.30 -2.14 21.53
C GLU A 81 -1.41 -0.93 22.46
N VAL A 82 -0.59 0.11 22.25
CA VAL A 82 -0.68 1.37 23.02
C VAL A 82 -2.06 2.00 22.86
N GLN A 83 -2.58 2.05 21.63
CA GLN A 83 -3.92 2.59 21.38
C GLN A 83 -5.00 1.77 22.09
N GLN A 84 -4.92 0.44 22.00
CA GLN A 84 -5.87 -0.46 22.65
C GLN A 84 -5.86 -0.29 24.18
N LEU A 85 -4.69 -0.18 24.81
CA LEU A 85 -4.55 0.06 26.24
C LEU A 85 -5.14 1.43 26.65
N GLN A 86 -4.93 2.46 25.84
CA GLN A 86 -5.52 3.80 26.08
C GLN A 86 -7.05 3.77 26.01
N GLU A 87 -7.63 3.04 25.05
CA GLU A 87 -9.09 2.86 24.94
C GLU A 87 -9.66 2.07 26.13
N GLN A 88 -8.97 1.03 26.59
CA GLN A 88 -9.40 0.23 27.76
C GLN A 88 -9.39 1.04 29.07
N VAL A 89 -8.39 1.90 29.26
CA VAL A 89 -8.33 2.82 30.40
C VAL A 89 -9.49 3.82 30.35
N ALA A 90 -9.89 4.28 29.16
CA ALA A 90 -11.03 5.17 29.00
C ALA A 90 -12.38 4.50 29.35
N ASP A 91 -12.49 3.19 29.16
CA ASP A 91 -13.71 2.41 29.41
C ASP A 91 -13.78 1.77 30.82
N ASP A 92 -12.82 2.06 31.72
CA ASP A 92 -12.68 1.43 33.05
C ASP A 92 -12.57 -0.12 33.00
N ILE A 93 -12.08 -0.65 31.87
CA ILE A 93 -11.93 -2.10 31.68
C ILE A 93 -10.47 -2.49 31.94
N SER A 94 -10.23 -3.33 32.95
CA SER A 94 -8.90 -3.87 33.27
C SER A 94 -8.61 -5.12 32.45
N PHE A 95 -8.11 -4.96 31.23
CA PHE A 95 -7.35 -6.01 30.55
C PHE A 95 -5.87 -5.62 30.51
N GLY A 96 -4.98 -6.60 30.68
CA GLY A 96 -3.55 -6.41 30.46
C GLY A 96 -3.23 -6.42 28.96
N GLU A 97 -1.94 -6.46 28.65
CA GLU A 97 -1.46 -6.62 27.27
C GLU A 97 -2.08 -7.86 26.59
N SER A 98 -2.32 -7.75 25.29
CA SER A 98 -2.94 -8.79 24.47
C SER A 98 -1.99 -9.98 24.24
N ASP A 99 -2.50 -11.20 24.38
CA ASP A 99 -1.75 -12.43 24.03
C ASP A 99 -1.27 -12.42 22.57
N ILE A 100 -2.04 -11.78 21.68
CA ILE A 100 -1.70 -11.63 20.26
C ILE A 100 -0.50 -10.69 20.11
N PHE A 101 -0.46 -9.61 20.87
CA PHE A 101 0.67 -8.67 20.87
C PHE A 101 1.95 -9.35 21.29
N HIS A 102 1.95 -10.08 22.41
CA HIS A 102 3.14 -10.81 22.87
C HIS A 102 3.64 -11.84 21.85
N THR A 103 2.71 -12.57 21.22
CA THR A 103 3.07 -13.57 20.21
C THR A 103 3.74 -12.91 19.01
N LEU A 104 3.12 -11.87 18.43
CA LEU A 104 3.65 -11.17 17.26
C LEU A 104 4.95 -10.42 17.58
N GLY A 105 5.02 -9.72 18.71
CA GLY A 105 6.20 -9.00 19.15
C GLY A 105 7.40 -9.93 19.32
N SER A 106 7.20 -11.10 19.96
CA SER A 106 8.25 -12.11 20.12
C SER A 106 8.70 -12.71 18.79
N GLU A 107 7.76 -13.06 17.89
CA GLU A 107 8.10 -13.57 16.56
C GLU A 107 8.93 -12.57 15.73
N ILE A 108 8.61 -11.27 15.81
CA ILE A 108 9.36 -10.23 15.12
C ILE A 108 10.74 -10.05 15.76
N LEU A 109 10.84 -9.99 17.09
CA LEU A 109 12.13 -9.87 17.79
C LEU A 109 13.07 -11.03 17.49
N GLU A 110 12.56 -12.26 17.46
CA GLU A 110 13.37 -13.43 17.09
C GLU A 110 13.82 -13.36 15.63
N SER A 111 12.97 -12.84 14.73
CA SER A 111 13.35 -12.60 13.33
C SER A 111 14.42 -11.52 13.20
N MET A 112 14.38 -10.47 14.02
CA MET A 112 15.42 -9.42 14.07
C MET A 112 16.76 -10.00 14.53
N LYS A 113 16.76 -10.85 15.56
CA LYS A 113 17.96 -11.55 16.04
C LYS A 113 18.50 -12.53 14.98
N GLU A 114 17.62 -13.31 14.33
CA GLU A 114 17.98 -14.20 13.21
C GLU A 114 18.65 -13.41 12.08
N CYS A 115 18.13 -12.21 11.76
CA CYS A 115 18.68 -11.32 10.74
C CYS A 115 20.14 -10.91 11.02
N LEU A 116 20.47 -10.59 12.27
CA LEU A 116 21.83 -10.19 12.66
C LEU A 116 22.85 -11.32 12.51
N THR A 117 22.44 -12.59 12.59
CA THR A 117 23.36 -13.73 12.40
C THR A 117 23.99 -13.81 11.01
N HIS A 118 23.47 -13.04 10.04
CA HIS A 118 24.04 -12.92 8.70
C HIS A 118 25.17 -11.88 8.60
N LEU A 119 25.43 -11.11 9.65
CA LEU A 119 26.51 -10.12 9.68
C LEU A 119 27.88 -10.76 9.98
N PRO A 120 28.99 -10.11 9.60
CA PRO A 120 30.32 -10.57 9.97
C PRO A 120 30.54 -10.55 11.48
N GLU A 121 31.34 -11.48 11.98
CA GLU A 121 31.74 -11.50 13.40
C GLU A 121 32.65 -10.30 13.75
N PRO A 122 32.49 -9.69 14.95
CA PRO A 122 31.53 -10.04 15.99
C PRO A 122 30.11 -9.60 15.65
N THR A 123 29.15 -10.51 15.80
CA THR A 123 27.73 -10.18 15.60
C THR A 123 27.28 -9.13 16.65
N PRO A 124 26.77 -7.96 16.23
CA PRO A 124 26.31 -6.94 17.17
C PRO A 124 25.05 -7.40 17.92
N CYS A 125 24.84 -6.89 19.14
CA CYS A 125 23.54 -7.04 19.78
C CYS A 125 22.50 -6.14 19.07
N LEU A 126 21.22 -6.38 19.34
CA LEU A 126 20.15 -5.68 18.64
C LEU A 126 20.15 -4.18 18.91
N GLU A 127 20.33 -3.78 20.17
CA GLU A 127 20.43 -2.38 20.60
C GLU A 127 21.57 -1.66 19.88
N ASP A 128 22.80 -2.20 19.95
CA ASP A 128 23.98 -1.64 19.28
C ASP A 128 23.77 -1.50 17.77
N TYR A 129 23.13 -2.48 17.14
CA TYR A 129 22.83 -2.41 15.71
C TYR A 129 21.84 -1.29 15.39
N LEU A 130 20.75 -1.16 16.15
CA LEU A 130 19.74 -0.12 15.91
C LEU A 130 20.33 1.29 16.08
N ASP A 131 21.20 1.47 17.07
CA ASP A 131 21.90 2.74 17.31
C ASP A 131 22.89 3.08 16.20
N THR A 132 23.77 2.14 15.86
CA THR A 132 24.80 2.37 14.84
C THR A 132 24.23 2.52 13.44
N SER A 133 23.07 1.89 13.17
CA SER A 133 22.34 2.03 11.91
C SER A 133 21.46 3.27 11.85
N GLY A 134 21.17 3.93 12.98
CA GLY A 134 20.24 5.04 13.06
C GLY A 134 18.76 4.62 12.99
N LEU A 135 18.47 3.32 13.10
CA LEU A 135 17.10 2.81 13.17
C LEU A 135 16.43 3.18 14.51
N SER A 136 17.17 3.34 15.60
CA SER A 136 16.63 3.82 16.88
C SER A 136 16.00 5.22 16.75
N LEU A 137 16.61 6.09 15.93
CA LEU A 137 16.08 7.43 15.64
C LEU A 137 14.79 7.39 14.81
N LEU A 138 14.67 6.44 13.87
CA LEU A 138 13.48 6.28 13.03
C LEU A 138 12.33 5.56 13.75
N PHE A 139 12.67 4.59 14.61
CA PHE A 139 11.73 3.72 15.31
C PHE A 139 11.96 3.73 16.83
N PRO A 140 11.82 4.88 17.50
CA PRO A 140 12.10 4.98 18.94
C PRO A 140 11.18 4.09 19.80
N ARG A 141 9.96 3.76 19.33
CA ARG A 141 9.08 2.78 20.01
C ARG A 141 9.68 1.39 20.04
N VAL A 142 10.35 0.99 18.96
CA VAL A 142 10.99 -0.32 18.86
C VAL A 142 12.17 -0.41 19.82
N GLU A 143 13.01 0.62 19.87
CA GLU A 143 14.12 0.70 20.81
C GLU A 143 13.64 0.59 22.27
N VAL A 144 12.65 1.41 22.64
CA VAL A 144 12.08 1.40 24.00
C VAL A 144 11.47 0.05 24.34
N TYR A 145 10.78 -0.58 23.39
CA TYR A 145 10.19 -1.91 23.57
C TYR A 145 11.26 -2.99 23.77
N ILE A 146 12.37 -2.95 23.05
CA ILE A 146 13.49 -3.89 23.22
C ILE A 146 14.07 -3.80 24.62
N ILE A 147 14.23 -2.58 25.15
CA ILE A 147 14.83 -2.34 26.48
C ILE A 147 13.89 -2.73 27.62
N HIS A 148 12.59 -2.45 27.49
CA HIS A 148 11.63 -2.57 28.59
C HIS A 148 10.68 -3.77 28.48
N GLU A 149 10.67 -4.45 27.33
CA GLU A 149 9.79 -5.58 27.00
C GLU A 149 8.30 -5.28 27.14
N ARG A 150 7.91 -4.00 27.03
CA ARG A 150 6.52 -3.53 27.18
C ARG A 150 6.23 -2.36 26.25
N PRO A 151 5.00 -2.25 25.73
CA PRO A 151 4.61 -1.14 24.88
C PRO A 151 4.53 0.14 25.73
N ILE A 152 5.26 1.16 25.34
CA ILE A 152 5.29 2.46 26.03
C ILE A 152 4.90 3.53 25.04
N ASP A 153 4.00 4.42 25.47
CA ASP A 153 3.64 5.61 24.70
C ASP A 153 4.81 6.60 24.66
N ILE A 154 5.08 7.14 23.47
CA ILE A 154 6.17 8.10 23.29
C ILE A 154 5.58 9.50 23.21
N LEU A 155 6.09 10.40 24.06
CA LEU A 155 5.66 11.79 24.12
C LEU A 155 5.99 12.57 22.84
N GLU A 156 7.15 12.31 22.25
CA GLU A 156 7.59 12.90 21.00
C GLU A 156 7.09 12.08 19.80
N ARG A 157 6.62 12.76 18.76
CA ARG A 157 6.09 12.12 17.57
C ARG A 157 7.21 11.45 16.76
N PRO A 158 7.20 10.11 16.59
CA PRO A 158 8.26 9.44 15.84
C PRO A 158 8.28 9.80 14.35
N PRO A 159 9.46 9.85 13.70
CA PRO A 159 9.57 10.21 12.28
C PRO A 159 8.74 9.33 11.33
N MET A 160 8.55 8.07 11.68
CA MET A 160 7.84 7.10 10.86
C MET A 160 6.30 7.19 10.94
N ASP A 161 5.75 8.04 11.81
CA ASP A 161 4.30 8.15 11.99
C ASP A 161 3.56 8.59 10.74
N ASP A 162 4.09 9.60 10.04
CA ASP A 162 3.48 10.16 8.83
C ASP A 162 4.08 9.63 7.54
N TYR A 163 5.24 8.98 7.60
CA TYR A 163 6.00 8.56 6.42
C TYR A 163 5.14 7.77 5.42
N PHE A 164 4.55 6.65 5.85
CA PHE A 164 3.76 5.79 4.95
C PHE A 164 2.48 6.48 4.45
N ALA A 165 1.84 7.29 5.31
CA ALA A 165 0.66 8.05 4.92
C ALA A 165 1.02 9.11 3.86
N HIS A 166 2.16 9.76 3.99
CA HIS A 166 2.67 10.75 3.05
C HIS A 166 3.04 10.14 1.70
N ILE A 167 3.80 9.04 1.70
CA ILE A 167 4.10 8.26 0.49
C ILE A 167 2.81 7.79 -0.19
N GLY A 168 1.83 7.32 0.59
CA GLY A 168 0.52 6.93 0.09
C GLY A 168 -0.20 8.08 -0.62
N LYS A 169 -0.19 9.30 -0.06
CA LYS A 169 -0.77 10.50 -0.67
C LYS A 169 -0.04 10.88 -1.96
N LEU A 170 1.29 10.83 -1.99
CA LEU A 170 2.09 11.16 -3.18
C LEU A 170 1.78 10.17 -4.31
N ASN A 171 1.73 8.88 -3.99
CA ASN A 171 1.38 7.85 -4.95
C ASN A 171 -0.06 8.02 -5.47
N GLN A 172 -1.03 8.31 -4.59
CA GLN A 172 -2.40 8.61 -5.02
C GLN A 172 -2.46 9.81 -5.97
N LEU A 173 -1.71 10.87 -5.67
CA LEU A 173 -1.66 12.07 -6.52
C LEU A 173 -1.09 11.76 -7.90
N LEU A 174 -0.01 10.96 -7.97
CA LEU A 174 0.62 10.53 -9.21
C LEU A 174 -0.32 9.66 -10.05
N VAL A 175 -0.87 8.60 -9.45
CA VAL A 175 -1.73 7.63 -10.15
C VAL A 175 -3.02 8.27 -10.66
N LEU A 176 -3.67 9.12 -9.85
CA LEU A 176 -4.89 9.82 -10.28
C LEU A 176 -4.61 10.79 -11.44
N SER A 177 -3.44 11.43 -11.43
CA SER A 177 -3.04 12.33 -12.51
C SER A 177 -2.79 11.57 -13.81
N GLN A 178 -2.08 10.44 -13.75
CA GLN A 178 -1.84 9.57 -14.90
C GLN A 178 -3.14 9.00 -15.45
N GLN A 179 -4.03 8.50 -14.58
CA GLN A 179 -5.31 7.96 -14.98
C GLN A 179 -6.17 9.03 -15.68
N LEU A 180 -6.25 10.24 -15.12
CA LEU A 180 -7.01 11.33 -15.72
C LEU A 180 -6.42 11.76 -17.08
N GLU A 181 -5.09 11.77 -17.20
CA GLU A 181 -4.41 12.07 -18.45
C GLU A 181 -4.74 11.04 -19.54
N ASP A 182 -4.62 9.76 -19.22
CA ASP A 182 -4.92 8.66 -20.13
C ASP A 182 -6.39 8.65 -20.52
N ASP A 183 -7.29 8.93 -19.57
CA ASP A 183 -8.72 8.97 -19.82
C ASP A 183 -9.11 10.10 -20.78
N VAL A 184 -8.51 11.28 -20.63
CA VAL A 184 -8.73 12.41 -21.54
C VAL A 184 -8.16 12.16 -22.94
N LYS A 185 -7.07 11.40 -23.06
CA LYS A 185 -6.44 11.09 -24.35
C LYS A 185 -7.15 10.00 -25.13
N HIS A 186 -7.64 8.98 -24.43
CA HIS A 186 -7.97 7.69 -25.07
C HIS A 186 -9.44 7.30 -24.95
N LEU A 187 -10.21 7.86 -24.02
CA LEU A 187 -11.62 7.49 -23.89
C LEU A 187 -12.48 8.17 -24.96
N GLY A 188 -13.43 7.42 -25.51
CA GLY A 188 -14.50 7.94 -26.36
C GLY A 188 -15.56 8.77 -25.61
N SER A 189 -15.46 8.82 -24.26
CA SER A 189 -16.41 9.49 -23.37
C SER A 189 -15.71 10.14 -22.19
N HIS A 190 -16.00 11.42 -21.95
CA HIS A 190 -15.46 12.21 -20.85
C HIS A 190 -16.47 12.43 -19.70
N LYS A 191 -17.53 11.60 -19.61
CA LYS A 191 -18.62 11.75 -18.61
C LYS A 191 -18.14 11.80 -17.15
N TYR A 192 -17.03 11.14 -16.83
CA TYR A 192 -16.50 11.04 -15.46
C TYR A 192 -15.38 12.02 -15.16
N VAL A 193 -14.92 12.81 -16.14
CA VAL A 193 -13.76 13.70 -15.97
C VAL A 193 -14.00 14.74 -14.86
N ALA A 194 -15.20 15.32 -14.77
CA ALA A 194 -15.52 16.24 -13.66
C ALA A 194 -15.42 15.58 -12.29
N HIS A 195 -15.80 14.30 -12.18
CA HIS A 195 -15.68 13.56 -10.92
C HIS A 195 -14.22 13.23 -10.62
N GLN A 196 -13.47 12.70 -11.59
CA GLN A 196 -12.05 12.38 -11.44
C GLN A 196 -11.24 13.62 -11.05
N LEU A 197 -11.49 14.76 -11.68
CA LEU A 197 -10.89 16.04 -11.34
C LEU A 197 -11.21 16.47 -9.90
N SER A 198 -12.43 16.23 -9.41
CA SER A 198 -12.79 16.53 -8.02
C SER A 198 -12.07 15.62 -7.01
N VAL A 199 -11.84 14.36 -7.36
CA VAL A 199 -11.06 13.43 -6.53
C VAL A 199 -9.58 13.85 -6.50
N LEU A 200 -9.02 14.21 -7.66
CA LEU A 200 -7.66 14.74 -7.76
C LEU A 200 -7.47 16.01 -6.92
N TYR A 201 -8.41 16.95 -6.99
CA TYR A 201 -8.43 18.16 -6.17
C TYR A 201 -8.43 17.86 -4.67
N LYS A 202 -9.22 16.87 -4.23
CA LYS A 202 -9.24 16.44 -2.83
C LYS A 202 -7.88 15.92 -2.38
N VAL A 203 -7.20 15.13 -3.22
CA VAL A 203 -5.87 14.62 -2.90
C VAL A 203 -4.81 15.74 -2.89
N LEU A 204 -4.86 16.67 -3.84
CA LEU A 204 -4.01 17.86 -3.83
C LEU A 204 -4.15 18.67 -2.54
N SER A 205 -5.35 18.70 -1.96
CA SER A 205 -5.63 19.44 -0.74
C SER A 205 -4.98 18.86 0.52
N TYR A 206 -4.37 17.67 0.46
CA TYR A 206 -3.54 17.16 1.55
C TYR A 206 -2.15 17.81 1.62
N PHE A 207 -1.68 18.44 0.55
CA PHE A 207 -0.33 19.02 0.43
C PHE A 207 -0.33 20.54 0.65
N ASN A 208 -1.02 21.00 1.68
CA ASN A 208 -1.08 22.44 1.98
C ASN A 208 0.32 22.97 2.32
N GLY A 209 0.66 24.16 1.80
CA GLY A 209 1.98 24.77 2.00
C GLY A 209 2.98 24.49 0.88
N CYS A 210 2.68 23.56 -0.04
CA CYS A 210 3.43 23.42 -1.28
C CYS A 210 2.93 24.44 -2.31
N LEU A 211 3.67 25.54 -2.49
CA LEU A 211 3.28 26.65 -3.37
C LEU A 211 2.98 26.21 -4.81
N TYR A 212 3.76 25.26 -5.33
CA TYR A 212 3.55 24.71 -6.67
C TYR A 212 2.18 24.02 -6.81
N LEU A 213 1.80 23.18 -5.83
CA LEU A 213 0.51 22.47 -5.85
C LEU A 213 -0.67 23.39 -5.54
N ASP A 214 -0.47 24.42 -4.71
CA ASP A 214 -1.51 25.41 -4.40
C ASP A 214 -1.87 26.31 -5.60
N VAL A 215 -0.93 26.55 -6.52
CA VAL A 215 -1.24 27.18 -7.82
C VAL A 215 -2.17 26.29 -8.64
N LEU A 216 -1.90 24.99 -8.70
CA LEU A 216 -2.70 24.03 -9.48
C LEU A 216 -4.10 23.84 -8.88
N LYS A 217 -4.24 23.84 -7.54
CA LYS A 217 -5.54 23.83 -6.86
C LYS A 217 -6.42 24.99 -7.30
N ARG A 218 -5.88 26.22 -7.28
CA ARG A 218 -6.62 27.43 -7.71
C ARG A 218 -6.98 27.40 -9.19
N ASP A 219 -6.10 26.85 -10.02
CA ASP A 219 -6.36 26.67 -11.45
C ASP A 219 -7.53 25.69 -11.68
N ILE A 220 -7.60 24.59 -10.92
CA ILE A 220 -8.75 23.69 -10.92
C ILE A 220 -10.03 24.43 -10.49
N GLU A 221 -10.00 25.15 -9.37
CA GLU A 221 -11.16 25.90 -8.86
C GLU A 221 -11.74 26.86 -9.92
N THR A 222 -10.85 27.54 -10.66
CA THR A 222 -11.22 28.51 -11.70
C THR A 222 -11.91 27.84 -12.89
N ASN A 223 -11.42 26.68 -13.32
CA ASN A 223 -11.88 26.01 -14.53
C ASN A 223 -12.97 24.94 -14.29
N PHE A 224 -13.16 24.50 -13.04
CA PHE A 224 -14.05 23.38 -12.70
C PHE A 224 -15.49 23.59 -13.17
N LYS A 225 -16.01 24.82 -13.07
CA LYS A 225 -17.36 25.14 -13.53
C LYS A 225 -17.49 24.95 -15.05
N SER A 226 -16.49 25.39 -15.82
CA SER A 226 -16.45 25.23 -17.28
C SER A 226 -16.45 23.76 -17.69
N VAL A 227 -15.67 22.92 -16.98
CA VAL A 227 -15.66 21.45 -17.17
C VAL A 227 -17.03 20.86 -16.93
N LYS A 228 -17.69 21.20 -15.81
CA LYS A 228 -19.03 20.68 -15.51
C LYS A 228 -20.05 21.12 -16.55
N THR A 229 -20.04 22.38 -16.95
CA THR A 229 -21.00 22.91 -17.94
C THR A 229 -20.81 22.21 -19.29
N ALA A 230 -19.57 22.04 -19.75
CA ALA A 230 -19.27 21.37 -21.02
C ALA A 230 -19.72 19.90 -21.05
N LEU A 231 -19.74 19.22 -19.90
CA LEU A 231 -20.20 17.84 -19.77
C LEU A 231 -21.71 17.72 -19.48
N SER A 232 -22.36 18.81 -19.08
CA SER A 232 -23.80 18.85 -18.76
C SER A 232 -24.67 19.23 -19.96
N THR A 233 -24.09 19.81 -21.03
CA THR A 233 -24.76 20.08 -22.31
C THR A 233 -24.98 18.77 -23.07
N PHE A 234 -25.91 17.95 -22.56
CA PHE A 234 -26.31 16.69 -23.17
C PHE A 234 -27.67 16.89 -23.85
N ASP A 235 -27.66 17.33 -25.10
CA ASP A 235 -28.86 17.71 -25.87
C ASP A 235 -29.61 16.51 -26.48
N GLY A 236 -29.69 15.38 -25.78
CA GLY A 236 -30.47 14.20 -26.22
C GLY A 236 -29.98 13.51 -27.50
N THR A 237 -28.91 13.98 -28.12
CA THR A 237 -28.20 13.28 -29.20
C THR A 237 -27.43 12.09 -28.62
N ARG A 238 -27.44 10.93 -29.29
CA ARG A 238 -26.79 9.67 -28.88
C ARG A 238 -25.25 9.73 -28.73
N GLN A 239 -24.65 10.91 -28.77
CA GLN A 239 -23.19 11.09 -28.77
C GLN A 239 -22.69 11.20 -27.33
N GLU A 240 -21.68 10.41 -26.99
CA GLU A 240 -21.09 10.43 -25.66
C GLU A 240 -20.46 11.80 -25.36
N PRO A 241 -20.51 12.30 -24.11
CA PRO A 241 -20.09 13.65 -23.81
C PRO A 241 -18.57 13.76 -23.93
N LEU A 242 -18.09 14.69 -24.74
CA LEU A 242 -16.68 14.97 -24.93
C LEU A 242 -16.36 16.40 -24.49
N LEU A 243 -15.28 16.57 -23.74
CA LEU A 243 -14.74 17.89 -23.46
C LEU A 243 -14.31 18.62 -24.75
N PRO A 244 -14.54 19.94 -24.84
CA PRO A 244 -13.92 20.79 -25.85
C PRO A 244 -12.38 20.69 -25.83
N ALA A 245 -11.75 20.84 -26.99
CA ALA A 245 -10.30 20.71 -27.16
C ALA A 245 -9.50 21.59 -26.18
N TYR A 246 -9.93 22.82 -25.92
CA TYR A 246 -9.22 23.71 -24.99
C TYR A 246 -9.22 23.20 -23.54
N LEU A 247 -10.31 22.57 -23.08
CA LEU A 247 -10.37 21.97 -21.74
C LEU A 247 -9.57 20.67 -21.68
N GLN A 248 -9.52 19.90 -22.77
CA GLN A 248 -8.63 18.74 -22.85
C GLN A 248 -7.16 19.17 -22.75
N THR A 249 -6.73 20.14 -23.57
CA THR A 249 -5.34 20.65 -23.52
C THR A 249 -4.99 21.21 -22.14
N TRP A 250 -5.91 21.95 -21.51
CA TRP A 250 -5.74 22.43 -20.15
C TRP A 250 -5.56 21.28 -19.14
N LEU A 251 -6.45 20.29 -19.15
CA LEU A 251 -6.36 19.12 -18.26
C LEU A 251 -5.07 18.33 -18.45
N LEU A 252 -4.65 18.11 -19.70
CA LEU A 252 -3.40 17.40 -19.98
C LEU A 252 -2.18 18.20 -19.49
N GLY A 253 -2.21 19.54 -19.61
CA GLY A 253 -1.18 20.41 -19.05
C GLY A 253 -1.14 20.36 -17.52
N LEU A 254 -2.32 20.35 -16.88
CA LEU A 254 -2.48 20.22 -15.43
C LEU A 254 -1.91 18.89 -14.94
N THR A 255 -2.35 17.76 -15.49
CA THR A 255 -1.91 16.42 -15.06
C THR A 255 -0.42 16.23 -15.29
N GLN A 256 0.12 16.65 -16.44
CA GLN A 256 1.55 16.58 -16.72
C GLN A 256 2.37 17.40 -15.73
N THR A 257 1.89 18.59 -15.36
CA THR A 257 2.57 19.45 -14.37
C THR A 257 2.58 18.80 -13.00
N ILE A 258 1.47 18.19 -12.56
CA ILE A 258 1.40 17.44 -11.31
C ILE A 258 2.38 16.26 -11.33
N ILE A 259 2.31 15.41 -12.37
CA ILE A 259 3.18 14.24 -12.53
C ILE A 259 4.65 14.65 -12.46
N THR A 260 5.02 15.72 -13.17
CA THR A 260 6.39 16.23 -13.19
C THR A 260 6.79 16.74 -11.80
N THR A 261 5.95 17.51 -11.14
CA THR A 261 6.24 18.06 -9.80
C THR A 261 6.43 16.93 -8.77
N VAL A 262 5.53 15.95 -8.76
CA VAL A 262 5.61 14.81 -7.83
C VAL A 262 6.81 13.94 -8.15
N SER A 263 7.15 13.73 -9.42
CA SER A 263 8.33 12.92 -9.81
C SER A 263 9.66 13.60 -9.50
N LEU A 264 9.69 14.94 -9.52
CA LEU A 264 10.88 15.71 -9.15
C LEU A 264 11.10 15.79 -7.64
N LEU A 265 10.06 15.51 -6.83
CA LEU A 265 10.13 15.50 -5.37
C LEU A 265 10.84 16.75 -4.79
N PRO A 266 10.28 17.96 -4.98
CA PRO A 266 10.84 19.19 -4.40
C PRO A 266 10.87 19.12 -2.86
N GLU A 267 11.62 20.03 -2.24
CA GLU A 267 11.88 20.04 -0.78
C GLU A 267 10.57 20.04 0.04
N GLU A 268 9.57 20.81 -0.41
CA GLU A 268 8.27 20.91 0.26
C GLU A 268 7.46 19.61 0.23
N LEU A 269 7.78 18.68 -0.67
CA LEU A 269 7.17 17.35 -0.75
C LEU A 269 8.03 16.26 -0.12
N THR A 270 9.30 16.54 0.20
CA THR A 270 10.24 15.55 0.73
C THR A 270 10.49 15.67 2.23
N SER A 271 10.07 16.75 2.89
CA SER A 271 10.30 16.98 4.34
C SER A 271 9.97 15.76 5.22
N GLU A 272 8.82 15.12 4.99
CA GLU A 272 8.36 13.92 5.74
C GLU A 272 9.13 12.63 5.34
N ILE A 273 9.82 12.64 4.21
CA ILE A 273 10.60 11.52 3.66
C ILE A 273 12.08 11.63 4.06
N MET A 274 12.55 12.86 4.34
CA MET A 274 13.96 13.16 4.61
C MET A 274 14.61 12.28 5.68
N PRO A 275 13.97 11.96 6.83
CA PRO A 275 14.57 11.08 7.83
C PRO A 275 14.90 9.69 7.27
N VAL A 276 13.99 9.13 6.47
CA VAL A 276 14.18 7.81 5.84
C VAL A 276 15.19 7.88 4.69
N LEU A 277 15.19 8.97 3.92
CA LEU A 277 16.19 9.17 2.86
C LEU A 277 17.60 9.25 3.44
N ALA A 278 17.79 9.97 4.56
CA ALA A 278 19.06 10.06 5.25
C ALA A 278 19.58 8.68 5.69
N TYR A 279 18.70 7.83 6.22
CA TYR A 279 19.03 6.43 6.51
C TYR A 279 19.39 5.65 5.25
N SER A 280 18.58 5.73 4.19
CA SER A 280 18.79 4.97 2.95
C SER A 280 20.08 5.32 2.20
N LEU A 281 20.55 6.57 2.30
CA LEU A 281 21.79 7.03 1.68
C LEU A 281 23.04 6.60 2.47
N SER A 282 22.86 6.10 3.70
CA SER A 282 23.96 5.64 4.55
C SER A 282 24.39 4.20 4.26
N TYR A 283 23.72 3.50 3.32
CA TYR A 283 23.93 2.09 2.97
C TYR A 283 23.99 1.82 1.46
#